data_AF-A0A8X6UDZ4-F1
#
_entry.id   AF-A0A8X6UDZ4-F1
#
_cell.length_a   1.000
_cell.length_b   1.000
_cell.length_c   1.000
_cell.angle_alpha   90.00
_cell.angle_beta   90.00
_cell.angle_gamma   90.00
#
_symmetry.space_group_name_H-M   'P 1'
#
loop_
_entity.id
_entity.type
_entity.pdbx_description
1 polymer ?
#
loop_
_entity_poly.entity_id
_entity_poly.type
_entity_poly.pdbx_seq_one_letter_code
_entity_poly.pdbx_strand_id
1 'polypeptide(L)'
;MDYDMYLFVEKGIRGGISQCSNRHAMANNKFLPNFEPSKPQNFLLYLDANNLYGWAMSQPLPLNNFKWVDFLEVDHIDENGEKGYILEVDLEYPESLHDYHSDLPLAPESSVPPGCKEKRLLTTLYPKTNYVVHIRNLKQYLKFGLVLKKVHKILEFHQESWLHPYIKINTQFRTEAENEFKKNFYKLMNNAIFGKTMENIRKRVDIRLCSNGEKAERLISKPNFKDRTIFCENLAAFHMSRTSLTLNKPIAVGMSILDISKTLMYEFHNHKMKACYGENVKLLYTDTDSFIYDIKCDDIYNDIKNDINLFDTSEYPT
;
A
#
# COMPACT_ATOMS: atom_id res chain seq x y z
N MET A 1 -15.21 -5.66 16.31
CA MET A 1 -15.65 -6.19 15.00
C MET A 1 -16.09 -7.62 15.21
N ASP A 2 -17.22 -8.00 14.62
CA ASP A 2 -17.62 -9.40 14.50
C ASP A 2 -16.88 -10.08 13.33
N TYR A 3 -17.22 -11.34 13.07
CA TYR A 3 -16.62 -12.15 12.01
C TYR A 3 -16.88 -11.58 10.61
N ASP A 4 -18.10 -11.10 10.34
CA ASP A 4 -18.49 -10.61 9.02
C ASP A 4 -17.81 -9.27 8.70
N MET A 5 -17.69 -8.38 9.68
CA MET A 5 -16.90 -7.15 9.58
C MET A 5 -15.42 -7.47 9.32
N TYR A 6 -14.88 -8.51 9.95
CA TYR A 6 -13.49 -8.92 9.73
C TYR A 6 -13.27 -9.40 8.29
N LEU A 7 -14.16 -10.27 7.77
CA LEU A 7 -14.09 -10.73 6.38
C LEU A 7 -14.28 -9.59 5.37
N PHE A 8 -15.17 -8.65 5.68
CA PHE A 8 -15.39 -7.47 4.86
C PHE A 8 -14.14 -6.61 4.72
N VAL A 9 -13.48 -6.30 5.85
CA VAL A 9 -12.21 -5.55 5.85
C VAL A 9 -11.11 -6.33 5.12
N GLU A 10 -11.04 -7.65 5.34
CA GLU A 10 -10.04 -8.51 4.67
C GLU A 10 -10.18 -8.49 3.14
N LYS A 11 -11.40 -8.37 2.60
CA LYS A 11 -11.66 -8.21 1.16
C LYS A 11 -11.08 -6.89 0.61
N GLY A 12 -10.95 -5.86 1.43
CA GLY A 12 -10.37 -4.57 1.06
C GLY A 12 -8.84 -4.50 1.14
N ILE A 13 -8.18 -5.52 1.67
CA ILE A 13 -6.72 -5.53 1.83
C ILE A 13 -6.03 -5.64 0.46
N ARG A 14 -5.25 -4.60 0.11
CA ARG A 14 -4.47 -4.53 -1.13
C ARG A 14 -3.13 -3.88 -0.85
N GLY A 15 -2.04 -4.59 -1.18
CA GLY A 15 -0.67 -4.15 -0.93
C GLY A 15 -0.27 -2.87 -1.68
N GLY A 16 1.03 -2.59 -1.67
CA GLY A 16 1.63 -1.53 -2.49
C GLY A 16 1.45 -1.83 -3.98
N ILE A 17 1.30 -0.77 -4.78
CA ILE A 17 1.20 -0.87 -6.24
C ILE A 17 2.61 -1.08 -6.77
N SER A 18 2.82 -2.14 -7.54
CA SER A 18 4.08 -2.40 -8.23
C SER A 18 3.78 -2.67 -9.70
N GLN A 19 4.22 -1.77 -10.58
CA GLN A 19 3.86 -1.78 -11.98
C GLN A 19 4.96 -1.19 -12.85
N CYS A 20 5.25 -1.86 -13.97
CA CYS A 20 5.99 -1.31 -15.09
C CYS A 20 4.99 -0.81 -16.15
N SER A 21 4.87 0.50 -16.28
CA SER A 21 3.95 1.16 -17.22
C SER A 21 4.61 1.39 -18.59
N ASN A 22 5.94 1.38 -18.66
CA ASN A 22 6.68 1.57 -19.90
C ASN A 22 7.91 0.64 -19.99
N ARG A 23 8.03 -0.10 -21.10
CA ARG A 23 9.07 -1.14 -21.27
C ARG A 23 10.50 -0.61 -21.35
N HIS A 24 10.69 0.57 -21.95
CA HIS A 24 12.01 1.13 -22.21
C HIS A 24 11.95 2.65 -22.31
N ALA A 25 12.85 3.33 -21.61
CA ALA A 25 13.09 4.76 -21.71
C ALA A 25 14.59 5.04 -21.61
N MET A 26 15.04 6.09 -22.28
CA MET A 26 16.44 6.50 -22.28
C MET A 26 16.50 8.02 -22.12
N ALA A 27 17.35 8.49 -21.23
CA ALA A 27 17.59 9.92 -21.04
C ALA A 27 18.43 10.49 -22.19
N ASN A 28 18.10 11.70 -22.60
CA ASN A 28 18.84 12.53 -23.54
C ASN A 28 18.83 13.95 -22.98
N ASN A 29 19.88 14.35 -22.26
CA ASN A 29 19.99 15.70 -21.73
C ASN A 29 21.44 16.19 -21.68
N LYS A 30 21.59 17.51 -21.61
CA LYS A 30 22.87 18.24 -21.65
C LYS A 30 23.93 17.80 -20.64
N PHE A 31 23.56 17.03 -19.60
CA PHE A 31 24.49 16.53 -18.59
C PHE A 31 25.09 15.15 -18.93
N LEU A 32 24.60 14.49 -20.00
CA LEU A 32 25.07 13.18 -20.42
C LEU A 32 26.16 13.30 -21.51
N PRO A 33 27.19 12.41 -21.49
CA PRO A 33 28.28 12.45 -22.47
C PRO A 33 27.82 12.15 -23.91
N ASN A 34 26.72 11.43 -24.07
CA ASN A 34 26.13 11.04 -25.34
C ASN A 34 24.91 11.89 -25.72
N PHE A 35 24.81 13.13 -25.21
CA PHE A 35 23.72 14.04 -25.53
C PHE A 35 23.64 14.31 -27.05
N GLU A 36 22.45 14.14 -27.61
CA GLU A 36 22.15 14.43 -29.01
C GLU A 36 21.24 15.67 -29.10
N PRO A 37 21.76 16.85 -29.48
CA PRO A 37 20.97 18.08 -29.57
C PRO A 37 19.82 18.04 -30.59
N SER A 38 19.84 17.09 -31.52
CA SER A 38 18.79 16.88 -32.52
C SER A 38 17.56 16.13 -31.97
N LYS A 39 17.69 15.48 -30.81
CA LYS A 39 16.61 14.73 -30.15
C LYS A 39 15.99 15.57 -29.03
N PRO A 40 14.70 15.36 -28.71
CA PRO A 40 14.06 16.02 -27.58
C PRO A 40 14.82 15.78 -26.28
N GLN A 41 14.93 16.80 -25.45
CA GLN A 41 15.56 16.68 -24.15
C GLN A 41 14.62 16.01 -23.14
N ASN A 42 15.15 15.05 -22.37
CA ASN A 42 14.42 14.42 -21.28
C ASN A 42 15.34 13.94 -20.14
N PHE A 43 14.71 13.74 -18.99
CA PHE A 43 15.33 13.31 -17.75
C PHE A 43 14.60 12.09 -17.20
N LEU A 44 15.36 11.12 -16.73
CA LEU A 44 14.84 10.01 -15.94
C LEU A 44 14.99 10.36 -14.46
N LEU A 45 13.86 10.46 -13.75
CA LEU A 45 13.83 10.88 -12.35
C LEU A 45 13.32 9.74 -11.48
N TYR A 46 14.13 9.32 -10.50
CA TYR A 46 13.74 8.39 -9.45
C TYR A 46 13.35 9.19 -8.19
N LEU A 47 12.16 8.93 -7.67
CA LEU A 47 11.65 9.51 -6.43
C LEU A 47 11.17 8.42 -5.49
N ASP A 48 11.40 8.60 -4.19
CA ASP A 48 11.03 7.67 -3.13
C ASP A 48 10.37 8.43 -1.99
N ALA A 49 9.18 7.99 -1.56
CA ALA A 49 8.45 8.65 -0.50
C ALA A 49 9.04 8.29 0.87
N ASN A 50 9.62 9.29 1.53
CA ASN A 50 10.16 9.14 2.87
C ASN A 50 9.12 8.64 3.89
N ASN A 51 9.29 7.40 4.33
CA ASN A 51 8.47 6.77 5.37
C ASN A 51 6.96 6.79 5.05
N LEU A 52 6.59 6.38 3.83
CA LEU A 52 5.21 6.40 3.34
C LEU A 52 4.18 5.81 4.33
N TYR A 53 4.43 4.60 4.84
CA TYR A 53 3.53 3.99 5.82
C TYR A 53 3.55 4.71 7.18
N GLY A 54 4.67 5.31 7.58
CA GLY A 54 4.71 6.17 8.77
C GLY A 54 3.84 7.41 8.62
N TRP A 55 3.85 8.03 7.44
CA TRP A 55 2.93 9.13 7.13
C TRP A 55 1.47 8.69 7.23
N ALA A 56 1.13 7.53 6.65
CA ALA A 56 -0.23 6.97 6.72
C ALA A 56 -0.61 6.57 8.16
N MET A 57 0.32 6.02 8.94
CA MET A 57 0.13 5.72 10.36
C MET A 57 -0.07 6.98 11.22
N SER A 58 0.33 8.14 10.73
CA SER A 58 0.11 9.42 11.42
C SER A 58 -1.27 10.03 11.16
N GLN A 59 -2.06 9.43 10.26
CA GLN A 59 -3.42 9.87 9.95
C GLN A 59 -4.43 9.29 10.95
N PRO A 60 -5.68 9.79 10.96
CA PRO A 60 -6.77 9.15 11.69
C PRO A 60 -6.95 7.69 11.24
N LEU A 61 -6.91 6.77 12.19
CA LEU A 61 -7.00 5.33 11.96
C LEU A 61 -8.11 4.70 12.80
N PRO A 62 -8.71 3.59 12.32
CA PRO A 62 -9.75 2.88 13.06
C PRO A 62 -9.30 2.53 14.49
N LEU A 63 -10.15 2.83 15.46
CA LEU A 63 -9.92 2.57 16.88
C LEU A 63 -10.92 1.58 17.45
N ASN A 64 -12.22 1.92 17.41
CA ASN A 64 -13.29 1.11 18.02
C ASN A 64 -14.68 1.44 17.44
N ASN A 65 -15.75 0.97 18.11
CA ASN A 65 -17.15 1.28 17.79
C ASN A 65 -17.59 0.94 16.35
N PHE A 66 -17.06 -0.16 15.82
CA PHE A 66 -17.40 -0.68 14.50
C PHE A 66 -18.89 -1.09 14.43
N LYS A 67 -19.62 -0.56 13.46
CA LYS A 67 -21.02 -0.91 13.21
C LYS A 67 -21.38 -0.76 11.73
N TRP A 68 -22.35 -1.56 11.29
CA TRP A 68 -22.98 -1.37 9.99
C TRP A 68 -23.93 -0.18 10.05
N VAL A 69 -23.99 0.60 8.96
CA VAL A 69 -24.95 1.69 8.77
C VAL A 69 -25.58 1.60 7.39
N ASP A 70 -26.83 2.04 7.26
CA ASP A 70 -27.62 1.84 6.05
C ASP A 70 -27.40 2.92 4.99
N PHE A 71 -27.09 4.14 5.42
CA PHE A 71 -26.99 5.30 4.54
C PHE A 71 -25.84 6.22 4.95
N LEU A 72 -25.20 6.81 3.94
CA LEU A 72 -24.08 7.73 4.11
C LEU A 72 -23.99 8.66 2.90
N GLU A 73 -23.98 9.96 3.15
CA GLU A 73 -23.71 10.97 2.12
C GLU A 73 -22.21 11.20 2.01
N VAL A 74 -21.59 10.66 0.96
CA VAL A 74 -20.12 10.64 0.78
C VAL A 74 -19.51 12.05 0.74
N ASP A 75 -20.20 13.01 0.12
CA ASP A 75 -19.68 14.37 -0.12
C ASP A 75 -19.55 15.21 1.16
N HIS A 76 -20.34 14.91 2.19
CA HIS A 76 -20.39 15.68 3.44
C HIS A 76 -19.48 15.11 4.55
N ILE A 77 -18.69 14.08 4.26
CA ILE A 77 -17.83 13.44 5.26
C ILE A 77 -16.53 14.22 5.44
N ASP A 78 -16.26 14.59 6.69
CA ASP A 78 -14.94 15.00 7.13
C ASP A 78 -14.04 13.77 7.34
N GLU A 79 -13.04 13.61 6.48
CA GLU A 79 -12.07 12.51 6.52
C GLU A 79 -11.11 12.59 7.71
N ASN A 80 -11.08 13.72 8.41
CA ASN A 80 -10.28 13.96 9.61
C ASN A 80 -11.14 14.01 10.89
N GLY A 81 -12.46 13.83 10.76
CA GLY A 81 -13.36 13.78 11.89
C GLY A 81 -13.21 12.50 12.73
N GLU A 82 -13.99 12.42 13.81
CA GLU A 82 -13.99 11.28 14.74
C GLU A 82 -14.53 9.98 14.12
N LYS A 83 -15.24 10.07 13.00
CA LYS A 83 -15.83 8.92 12.31
C LYS A 83 -15.12 8.63 11.00
N GLY A 84 -14.74 7.38 10.82
CA GLY A 84 -14.25 6.84 9.55
C GLY A 84 -15.19 5.80 8.98
N TYR A 85 -15.01 5.49 7.69
CA TYR A 85 -15.84 4.54 6.97
C TYR A 85 -15.01 3.66 6.03
N ILE A 86 -15.38 2.39 5.93
CA ILE A 86 -14.99 1.49 4.85
C ILE A 86 -16.26 1.08 4.11
N LEU A 87 -16.28 1.25 2.80
CA LEU A 87 -17.45 1.05 1.96
C LEU A 87 -17.20 -0.06 0.94
N GLU A 88 -18.22 -0.83 0.60
CA GLU A 88 -18.25 -1.66 -0.60
C GLU A 88 -19.07 -0.96 -1.67
N VAL A 89 -18.43 -0.64 -2.80
CA VAL A 89 -19.00 0.22 -3.84
C VAL A 89 -18.84 -0.35 -5.24
N ASP A 90 -19.68 0.12 -6.15
CA ASP A 90 -19.44 0.01 -7.59
C ASP A 90 -18.96 1.37 -8.13
N LEU A 91 -17.85 1.35 -8.87
CA LEU A 91 -17.25 2.53 -9.49
C LEU A 91 -17.21 2.34 -11.00
N GLU A 92 -17.71 3.32 -11.73
CA GLU A 92 -17.47 3.44 -13.17
C GLU A 92 -16.16 4.21 -13.40
N TYR A 93 -15.43 3.77 -14.41
CA TYR A 93 -14.23 4.41 -14.90
C TYR A 93 -14.54 5.02 -16.27
N PRO A 94 -14.73 6.34 -16.38
CA PRO A 94 -15.03 6.98 -17.66
C PRO A 94 -13.89 6.79 -18.68
N GLU A 95 -14.26 6.46 -19.92
CA GLU A 95 -13.30 6.29 -21.02
C GLU A 95 -12.46 7.55 -21.27
N SER A 96 -13.03 8.72 -21.02
CA SER A 96 -12.32 10.01 -21.14
C SER A 96 -11.11 10.16 -20.23
N LEU A 97 -10.99 9.33 -19.18
CA LEU A 97 -9.86 9.34 -18.25
C LEU A 97 -8.78 8.32 -18.61
N HIS A 98 -9.02 7.43 -19.58
CA HIS A 98 -8.13 6.30 -19.86
C HIS A 98 -6.72 6.74 -20.24
N ASP A 99 -6.61 7.72 -21.13
CA ASP A 99 -5.30 8.23 -21.57
C ASP A 99 -4.56 8.92 -20.40
N TYR A 100 -5.28 9.76 -19.65
CA TYR A 100 -4.72 10.54 -18.55
C TYR A 100 -4.23 9.65 -17.38
N HIS A 101 -4.96 8.60 -17.04
CA HIS A 101 -4.62 7.66 -15.97
C HIS A 101 -3.88 6.40 -16.45
N SER A 102 -3.50 6.31 -17.72
CA SER A 102 -2.94 5.10 -18.33
C SER A 102 -1.68 4.59 -17.64
N ASP A 103 -0.86 5.48 -17.10
CA ASP A 103 0.39 5.17 -16.44
C ASP A 103 0.25 4.89 -14.94
N LEU A 104 -0.83 5.38 -14.29
CA LEU A 104 -1.16 5.09 -12.90
C LEU A 104 -2.69 4.97 -12.66
N PRO A 105 -3.34 3.88 -13.08
CA PRO A 105 -4.77 3.69 -12.84
C PRO A 105 -5.16 3.68 -11.35
N LEU A 106 -6.30 4.28 -11.05
CA LEU A 106 -6.92 4.31 -9.72
C LEU A 106 -7.58 2.97 -9.36
N ALA A 107 -7.82 2.77 -8.05
CA ALA A 107 -8.56 1.64 -7.49
C ALA A 107 -8.02 0.25 -7.91
N PRO A 108 -6.78 -0.12 -7.55
CA PRO A 108 -6.17 -1.38 -7.97
C PRO A 108 -6.94 -2.59 -7.39
N GLU A 109 -6.97 -3.71 -8.09
CA GLU A 109 -7.72 -4.91 -7.71
C GLU A 109 -6.86 -6.18 -7.73
N SER A 110 -7.14 -7.13 -6.83
CA SER A 110 -6.45 -8.42 -6.84
C SER A 110 -7.16 -9.40 -7.76
N SER A 111 -6.55 -9.72 -8.89
CA SER A 111 -7.10 -10.66 -9.88
C SER A 111 -6.00 -11.49 -10.53
N VAL A 112 -6.37 -12.53 -11.27
CA VAL A 112 -5.41 -13.38 -11.99
C VAL A 112 -5.22 -12.80 -13.39
N PRO A 113 -4.02 -12.32 -13.76
CA PRO A 113 -3.77 -11.83 -15.11
C PRO A 113 -3.92 -12.93 -16.16
N PRO A 114 -4.22 -12.57 -17.42
CA PRO A 114 -4.15 -13.51 -18.53
C PRO A 114 -2.79 -14.21 -18.58
N GLY A 115 -2.79 -15.54 -18.66
CA GLY A 115 -1.58 -16.36 -18.71
C GLY A 115 -0.86 -16.57 -17.36
N CYS A 116 -1.37 -16.01 -16.25
CA CYS A 116 -0.84 -16.25 -14.91
C CYS A 116 -1.70 -17.28 -14.14
N LYS A 117 -1.08 -17.95 -13.16
CA LYS A 117 -1.79 -18.84 -12.21
C LYS A 117 -2.04 -18.19 -10.85
N GLU A 118 -1.30 -17.14 -10.55
CA GLU A 118 -1.32 -16.46 -9.26
C GLU A 118 -2.04 -15.13 -9.36
N LYS A 119 -2.73 -14.77 -8.27
CA LYS A 119 -3.32 -13.44 -8.14
C LYS A 119 -2.21 -12.39 -8.03
N ARG A 120 -2.39 -11.29 -8.75
CA ARG A 120 -1.55 -10.10 -8.67
C ARG A 120 -2.43 -8.89 -8.36
N LEU A 121 -1.82 -7.83 -7.86
CA LEU A 121 -2.49 -6.54 -7.75
C LEU A 121 -2.41 -5.85 -9.10
N LEU A 122 -3.56 -5.59 -9.73
CA LEU A 122 -3.66 -5.00 -11.06
C LEU A 122 -4.28 -3.62 -10.98
N THR A 123 -3.67 -2.71 -11.72
CA THR A 123 -4.13 -1.35 -11.98
C THR A 123 -4.84 -1.36 -13.33
N THR A 124 -6.16 -1.54 -13.30
CA THR A 124 -6.98 -1.62 -14.52
C THR A 124 -7.83 -0.37 -14.67
N LEU A 125 -8.10 0.02 -15.91
CA LEU A 125 -9.05 1.09 -16.26
C LEU A 125 -10.50 0.57 -16.34
N TYR A 126 -10.75 -0.68 -15.92
CA TYR A 126 -12.10 -1.25 -15.94
C TYR A 126 -12.98 -0.70 -14.81
N PRO A 127 -14.31 -0.76 -14.95
CA PRO A 127 -15.23 -0.55 -13.84
C PRO A 127 -14.89 -1.47 -12.66
N LYS A 128 -15.14 -1.01 -11.44
CA LYS A 128 -14.93 -1.78 -10.21
C LYS A 128 -16.27 -2.17 -9.64
N THR A 129 -16.44 -3.45 -9.31
CA THR A 129 -17.69 -3.99 -8.74
C THR A 129 -17.44 -4.57 -7.35
N ASN A 130 -18.30 -4.27 -6.38
CA ASN A 130 -18.17 -4.70 -4.99
C ASN A 130 -16.76 -4.42 -4.41
N TYR A 131 -16.23 -3.24 -4.72
CA TYR A 131 -14.90 -2.79 -4.33
C TYR A 131 -14.92 -2.24 -2.91
N VAL A 132 -14.18 -2.88 -1.99
CA VAL A 132 -14.08 -2.45 -0.59
C VAL A 132 -13.00 -1.37 -0.45
N VAL A 133 -13.32 -0.19 0.07
CA VAL A 133 -12.42 0.97 0.04
C VAL A 133 -12.57 1.85 1.27
N HIS A 134 -11.46 2.43 1.73
CA HIS A 134 -11.48 3.44 2.78
C HIS A 134 -12.09 4.75 2.25
N ILE A 135 -12.86 5.46 3.08
CA ILE A 135 -13.56 6.68 2.63
C ILE A 135 -12.64 7.73 2.00
N ARG A 136 -11.42 7.88 2.54
CA ARG A 136 -10.41 8.82 2.01
C ARG A 136 -10.02 8.52 0.57
N ASN A 137 -9.84 7.24 0.27
CA ASN A 137 -9.53 6.77 -1.07
C ASN A 137 -10.72 6.92 -2.01
N LEU A 138 -11.92 6.60 -1.54
CA LEU A 138 -13.14 6.79 -2.32
C LEU A 138 -13.29 8.25 -2.74
N LYS A 139 -13.21 9.20 -1.79
CA LYS A 139 -13.31 10.64 -2.09
C LYS A 139 -12.23 11.08 -3.08
N GLN A 140 -10.99 10.60 -2.93
CA GLN A 140 -9.93 10.91 -3.90
C GLN A 140 -10.24 10.33 -5.30
N TYR A 141 -10.79 9.12 -5.40
CA TYR A 141 -11.18 8.54 -6.68
C TYR A 141 -12.28 9.36 -7.37
N LEU A 142 -13.27 9.83 -6.60
CA LEU A 142 -14.33 10.70 -7.11
C LEU A 142 -13.77 12.06 -7.54
N LYS A 143 -12.86 12.65 -6.75
CA LYS A 143 -12.13 13.88 -7.09
C LYS A 143 -11.37 13.74 -8.43
N PHE A 144 -10.84 12.55 -8.70
CA PHE A 144 -10.18 12.23 -9.97
C PHE A 144 -11.13 11.72 -11.07
N GLY A 145 -12.44 11.85 -10.89
CA GLY A 145 -13.43 11.65 -11.95
C GLY A 145 -13.99 10.23 -12.07
N LEU A 146 -13.64 9.28 -11.19
CA LEU A 146 -14.41 8.04 -11.10
C LEU A 146 -15.84 8.36 -10.64
N VAL A 147 -16.79 7.57 -11.11
CA VAL A 147 -18.22 7.80 -10.82
C VAL A 147 -18.73 6.72 -9.89
N LEU A 148 -19.23 7.13 -8.71
CA LEU A 148 -19.89 6.22 -7.77
C LEU A 148 -21.24 5.77 -8.35
N LYS A 149 -21.39 4.48 -8.63
CA LYS A 149 -22.64 3.91 -9.14
C LYS A 149 -23.54 3.38 -8.04
N LYS A 150 -22.94 2.74 -7.03
CA LYS A 150 -23.70 2.09 -5.96
C LYS A 150 -22.85 1.96 -4.70
N VAL A 151 -23.50 2.10 -3.55
CA VAL A 151 -22.96 1.69 -2.23
C VAL A 151 -23.74 0.45 -1.78
N HIS A 152 -23.04 -0.63 -1.47
CA HIS A 152 -23.65 -1.90 -1.05
C HIS A 152 -23.61 -2.09 0.46
N LYS A 153 -22.49 -1.72 1.10
CA LYS A 153 -22.27 -1.87 2.54
C LYS A 153 -21.41 -0.74 3.07
N ILE A 154 -21.68 -0.30 4.29
CA ILE A 154 -20.95 0.78 4.96
C ILE A 154 -20.61 0.32 6.38
N LEU A 155 -19.31 0.24 6.66
CA LEU A 155 -18.79 -0.01 7.99
C LEU A 155 -18.31 1.31 8.59
N GLU A 156 -19.06 1.86 9.55
CA GLU A 156 -18.65 3.03 10.35
C GLU A 156 -17.77 2.58 11.51
N PHE A 157 -16.77 3.38 11.86
CA PHE A 157 -15.96 3.21 13.07
C PHE A 157 -15.52 4.56 13.63
N HIS A 158 -15.16 4.56 14.91
CA HIS A 158 -14.46 5.68 15.52
C HIS A 158 -12.98 5.64 15.13
N GLN A 159 -12.40 6.78 14.78
CA GLN A 159 -11.01 6.92 14.36
C GLN A 159 -10.31 8.07 15.09
N GLU A 160 -9.01 7.90 15.32
CA GLU A 160 -8.14 8.93 15.90
C GLU A 160 -6.73 8.80 15.32
N SER A 161 -5.92 9.85 15.40
CA SER A 161 -4.49 9.79 15.05
C SER A 161 -3.65 9.17 16.19
N TRP A 162 -4.10 8.05 16.77
CA TRP A 162 -3.54 7.47 17.98
C TRP A 162 -2.12 6.89 17.79
N LEU A 163 -1.70 6.58 16.55
CA LEU A 163 -0.32 6.20 16.23
C LEU A 163 0.60 7.39 15.97
N HIS A 164 0.08 8.60 15.75
CA HIS A 164 0.88 9.77 15.41
C HIS A 164 1.99 10.07 16.45
N PRO A 165 1.72 10.08 17.77
CA PRO A 165 2.78 10.34 18.76
C PRO A 165 3.92 9.32 18.69
N TYR A 166 3.59 8.04 18.46
CA TYR A 166 4.56 6.97 18.34
C TYR A 166 5.46 7.14 17.11
N ILE A 167 4.85 7.40 15.94
CA ILE A 167 5.60 7.64 14.70
C ILE A 167 6.48 8.88 14.81
N LYS A 168 5.96 9.96 15.42
CA LYS A 168 6.71 11.20 15.62
C LYS A 168 7.97 10.97 16.45
N ILE A 169 7.86 10.25 17.57
CA ILE A 169 9.00 9.92 18.44
C ILE A 169 10.04 9.07 17.69
N ASN A 170 9.62 8.03 16.97
CA ASN A 170 10.54 7.19 16.21
C ASN A 170 11.24 7.96 15.07
N THR A 171 10.54 8.87 14.40
CA THR A 171 11.13 9.73 13.37
C THR A 171 12.16 10.69 13.98
N GLN A 172 11.88 11.26 15.15
CA GLN A 172 12.84 12.10 15.87
C GLN A 172 14.10 11.32 16.22
N PHE A 173 13.96 10.16 16.88
CA PHE A 173 15.12 9.35 17.24
C PHE A 173 15.89 8.79 16.04
N ARG A 174 15.22 8.56 14.90
CA ARG A 174 15.88 8.19 13.65
C ARG A 174 16.70 9.34 13.09
N THR A 175 16.23 10.58 13.21
CA THR A 175 16.93 11.78 12.74
C THR A 175 18.16 12.08 13.60
N GLU A 176 18.03 11.92 14.91
CA GLU A 176 19.11 12.11 15.90
C GLU A 176 20.11 10.94 15.94
N ALA A 177 19.86 9.84 15.23
CA ALA A 177 20.70 8.65 15.29
C ALA A 177 22.04 8.86 14.58
N GLU A 178 23.12 8.77 15.36
CA GLU A 178 24.51 8.92 14.92
C GLU A 178 25.06 7.72 14.12
N ASN A 179 24.33 6.60 14.09
CA ASN A 179 24.80 5.39 13.41
C ASN A 179 23.66 4.64 12.70
N GLU A 180 24.07 3.89 11.67
CA GLU A 180 23.16 3.10 10.83
C GLU A 180 22.37 2.06 11.60
N PHE A 181 22.91 1.49 12.68
CA PHE A 181 22.17 0.53 13.50
C PHE A 181 20.94 1.17 14.14
N LYS A 182 21.09 2.33 14.81
CA LYS A 182 19.98 3.06 15.43
C LYS A 182 18.97 3.55 14.40
N LYS A 183 19.43 4.08 13.26
CA LYS A 183 18.54 4.50 12.16
C LYS A 183 17.67 3.33 11.68
N ASN A 184 18.27 2.16 11.46
CA ASN A 184 17.56 0.95 11.04
C ASN A 184 16.64 0.40 12.12
N PHE A 185 17.02 0.49 13.40
CA PHE A 185 16.19 0.07 14.52
C PHE A 185 14.86 0.86 14.55
N TYR A 186 14.90 2.20 14.53
CA TYR A 186 13.68 3.01 14.55
C TYR A 186 12.84 2.87 13.29
N LYS A 187 13.48 2.65 12.12
CA LYS A 187 12.77 2.27 10.89
C LYS A 187 12.01 0.96 11.07
N LEU A 188 12.66 -0.06 11.66
CA LEU A 188 12.04 -1.36 11.92
C LEU A 188 10.86 -1.24 12.91
N MET A 189 10.98 -0.41 13.95
CA MET A 189 9.91 -0.20 14.93
C MET A 189 8.62 0.31 14.27
N ASN A 190 8.73 1.25 13.33
CA ASN A 190 7.57 1.70 12.53
C ASN A 190 7.00 0.56 11.68
N ASN A 191 7.85 -0.13 10.91
CA ASN A 191 7.42 -1.19 10.01
C ASN A 191 6.82 -2.41 10.73
N ALA A 192 7.29 -2.71 11.95
CA ALA A 192 6.82 -3.84 12.75
C ALA A 192 5.36 -3.67 13.20
N ILE A 193 4.92 -2.45 13.54
CA ILE A 193 3.52 -2.19 13.88
C ILE A 193 2.63 -2.51 12.69
N PHE A 194 2.95 -1.97 11.52
CA PHE A 194 2.20 -2.25 10.29
C PHE A 194 2.18 -3.75 9.96
N GLY A 195 3.34 -4.44 10.02
CA GLY A 195 3.40 -5.88 9.81
C GLY A 195 2.53 -6.66 10.80
N LYS A 196 2.37 -6.16 12.02
CA LYS A 196 1.54 -6.79 13.05
C LYS A 196 0.04 -6.62 12.81
N THR A 197 -0.40 -5.47 12.29
CA THR A 197 -1.81 -5.24 11.94
C THR A 197 -2.25 -6.12 10.78
N MET A 198 -1.32 -6.46 9.88
CA MET A 198 -1.52 -7.29 8.68
C MET A 198 -1.23 -8.79 8.88
N GLU A 199 -0.97 -9.23 10.10
CA GLU A 199 -0.58 -10.61 10.38
C GLU A 199 -1.72 -11.60 10.03
N ASN A 200 -1.48 -12.49 9.06
CA ASN A 200 -2.45 -13.52 8.69
C ASN A 200 -2.39 -14.72 9.66
N ILE A 201 -3.32 -14.75 10.61
CA ILE A 201 -3.36 -15.83 11.61
C ILE A 201 -3.70 -17.22 11.01
N ARG A 202 -4.33 -17.29 9.84
CA ARG A 202 -4.70 -18.55 9.17
C ARG A 202 -3.47 -19.28 8.63
N LYS A 203 -2.36 -18.57 8.44
CA LYS A 203 -1.07 -19.15 8.02
C LYS A 203 -0.25 -19.69 9.19
N ARG A 204 -0.67 -19.47 10.46
CA ARG A 204 0.05 -19.99 11.63
C ARG A 204 -0.03 -21.52 11.69
N VAL A 205 1.09 -22.13 12.06
CA VAL A 205 1.25 -23.59 12.18
C VAL A 205 1.71 -23.89 13.60
N ASP A 206 1.19 -24.99 14.16
CA ASP A 206 1.69 -25.58 15.40
C ASP A 206 2.84 -26.52 15.08
N ILE A 207 4.03 -26.19 15.60
CA ILE A 207 5.21 -27.06 15.45
C ILE A 207 5.32 -27.94 16.69
N ARG A 208 5.38 -29.26 16.48
CA ARG A 208 5.63 -30.23 17.54
C ARG A 208 6.93 -30.96 17.26
N LEU A 209 7.89 -30.81 18.16
CA LEU A 209 9.15 -31.56 18.10
C LEU A 209 8.94 -32.96 18.67
N CYS A 210 9.46 -33.97 17.97
CA CYS A 210 9.34 -35.36 18.37
C CYS A 210 10.64 -36.12 18.11
N SER A 211 11.02 -36.94 19.10
CA SER A 211 12.21 -37.80 19.07
C SER A 211 11.88 -39.29 19.24
N ASN A 212 10.60 -39.65 19.16
CA ASN A 212 10.11 -41.01 19.39
C ASN A 212 9.16 -41.42 18.25
N GLY A 213 9.38 -42.61 17.68
CA GLY A 213 8.59 -43.16 16.56
C GLY A 213 7.09 -43.28 16.84
N GLU A 214 6.69 -43.81 18.00
CA GLU A 214 5.26 -43.95 18.34
C GLU A 214 4.56 -42.59 18.44
N LYS A 215 5.25 -41.59 19.02
CA LYS A 215 4.70 -40.23 19.10
C LYS A 215 4.62 -39.59 17.71
N ALA A 216 5.56 -39.88 16.81
CA ALA A 216 5.53 -39.41 15.44
C ALA A 216 4.33 -39.98 14.67
N GLU A 217 4.08 -41.29 14.75
CA GLU A 217 2.92 -41.94 14.13
C GLU A 217 1.59 -41.35 14.64
N ARG A 218 1.49 -41.10 15.95
CA ARG A 218 0.32 -40.43 16.55
C ARG A 218 0.13 -38.98 16.10
N LEU A 219 1.17 -38.30 15.64
CA LEU A 219 1.07 -36.94 15.09
C LEU A 219 0.66 -36.96 13.63
N ILE A 220 1.23 -37.86 12.84
CA ILE A 220 0.91 -38.05 11.41
C ILE A 220 -0.55 -38.48 11.23
N SER A 221 -1.07 -39.31 12.14
CA SER A 221 -2.46 -39.78 12.07
C SER A 221 -3.51 -38.71 12.38
N LYS A 222 -3.12 -37.52 12.86
CA LYS A 222 -4.08 -36.46 13.16
C LYS A 222 -4.55 -35.77 11.88
N PRO A 223 -5.84 -35.44 11.76
CA PRO A 223 -6.39 -34.80 10.55
C PRO A 223 -5.84 -33.40 10.30
N ASN A 224 -5.26 -32.76 11.32
CA ASN A 224 -4.64 -31.45 11.19
C ASN A 224 -3.13 -31.52 10.89
N PHE A 225 -2.55 -32.70 10.67
CA PHE A 225 -1.17 -32.82 10.19
C PHE A 225 -1.03 -32.21 8.79
N LYS A 226 0.02 -31.43 8.56
CA LYS A 226 0.34 -30.84 7.24
C LYS A 226 1.60 -31.45 6.64
N ASP A 227 2.68 -31.42 7.40
CA ASP A 227 4.00 -31.80 6.90
C ASP A 227 4.98 -32.09 8.03
N ARG A 228 6.17 -32.62 7.72
CA ARG A 228 7.26 -32.84 8.69
C ARG A 228 8.61 -32.38 8.15
N THR A 229 9.43 -31.83 9.04
CA THR A 229 10.85 -31.56 8.79
C THR A 229 11.69 -32.49 9.65
N ILE A 230 12.49 -33.36 9.04
CA ILE A 230 13.39 -34.26 9.75
C ILE A 230 14.74 -33.57 9.91
N PHE A 231 15.21 -33.41 11.15
CA PHE A 231 16.51 -32.80 11.43
C PHE A 231 17.60 -33.86 11.55
N CYS A 232 17.32 -34.97 12.24
CA CYS A 232 18.19 -36.14 12.35
C CYS A 232 17.36 -37.38 12.71
N GLU A 233 18.01 -38.54 12.84
CA GLU A 233 17.36 -39.83 13.13
C GLU A 233 16.42 -39.77 14.34
N ASN A 234 16.80 -39.02 15.38
CA ASN A 234 16.07 -38.93 16.64
C ASN A 234 15.35 -37.59 16.82
N LEU A 235 15.18 -36.77 15.77
CA LEU A 235 14.47 -35.49 15.92
C LEU A 235 13.81 -35.03 14.61
N ALA A 236 12.49 -34.81 14.69
CA ALA A 236 11.70 -34.20 13.62
C ALA A 236 10.70 -33.18 14.17
N ALA A 237 10.43 -32.13 13.39
CA ALA A 237 9.34 -31.19 13.58
C ALA A 237 8.11 -31.62 12.78
N PHE A 238 6.96 -31.69 13.42
CA PHE A 238 5.67 -31.97 12.80
C PHE A 238 4.86 -30.67 12.72
N HIS A 239 4.49 -30.30 11.49
CA HIS A 239 3.75 -29.10 11.15
C HIS A 239 2.26 -29.41 11.22
N MET A 240 1.57 -28.84 12.20
CA MET A 240 0.14 -29.07 12.46
C MET A 240 -0.66 -27.80 12.14
N SER A 241 -1.76 -27.93 11.42
CA SER A 241 -2.76 -26.86 11.28
C SER A 241 -3.39 -26.54 12.63
N ARG A 242 -3.66 -25.26 12.87
CA ARG A 242 -4.47 -24.81 14.00
C ARG A 242 -5.92 -25.25 13.78
N THR A 243 -6.52 -25.87 14.79
CA THR A 243 -7.93 -26.32 14.75
C THR A 243 -8.91 -25.25 15.22
N SER A 244 -8.42 -24.25 15.94
CA SER A 244 -9.18 -23.07 16.37
C SER A 244 -8.34 -21.82 16.10
N LEU A 245 -9.00 -20.75 15.66
CA LEU A 245 -8.38 -19.49 15.29
C LEU A 245 -9.10 -18.34 15.98
N THR A 246 -8.34 -17.45 16.62
CA THR A 246 -8.87 -16.22 17.21
C THR A 246 -8.46 -15.04 16.34
N LEU A 247 -9.42 -14.43 15.64
CA LEU A 247 -9.23 -13.25 14.79
C LEU A 247 -9.04 -11.98 15.65
N ASN A 248 -7.84 -11.82 16.20
CA ASN A 248 -7.49 -10.73 17.14
C ASN A 248 -6.50 -9.72 16.56
N LYS A 249 -6.39 -9.65 15.23
CA LYS A 249 -5.50 -8.68 14.56
C LYS A 249 -6.29 -7.45 14.15
N PRO A 250 -5.75 -6.24 14.36
CA PRO A 250 -6.42 -5.00 13.99
C PRO A 250 -6.30 -4.76 12.48
N ILE A 251 -6.84 -5.67 11.67
CA ILE A 251 -6.70 -5.64 10.20
C ILE A 251 -7.33 -4.40 9.57
N ALA A 252 -8.33 -3.79 10.23
CA ALA A 252 -8.91 -2.52 9.80
C ALA A 252 -7.87 -1.42 9.77
N VAL A 253 -6.98 -1.38 10.77
CA VAL A 253 -5.87 -0.43 10.83
C VAL A 253 -4.91 -0.68 9.66
N GLY A 254 -4.54 -1.93 9.42
CA GLY A 254 -3.63 -2.28 8.33
C GLY A 254 -4.20 -1.99 6.94
N MET A 255 -5.50 -2.28 6.73
CA MET A 255 -6.21 -1.93 5.50
C MET A 255 -6.29 -0.41 5.30
N SER A 256 -6.65 0.34 6.34
CA SER A 256 -6.65 1.82 6.29
C SER A 256 -5.26 2.38 5.97
N ILE A 257 -4.19 1.89 6.60
CA ILE A 257 -2.81 2.33 6.31
C ILE A 257 -2.47 2.11 4.83
N LEU A 258 -2.79 0.93 4.29
CA LEU A 258 -2.53 0.60 2.89
C LEU A 258 -3.31 1.47 1.92
N ASP A 259 -4.55 1.79 2.23
CA ASP A 259 -5.39 2.65 1.38
C ASP A 259 -4.92 4.11 1.48
N ILE A 260 -4.81 4.65 2.70
CA ILE A 260 -4.34 6.01 2.96
C ILE A 260 -2.96 6.25 2.34
N SER A 261 -2.02 5.30 2.41
CA SER A 261 -0.70 5.48 1.79
C SER A 261 -0.78 5.73 0.29
N LYS A 262 -1.71 5.06 -0.41
CA LYS A 262 -1.90 5.28 -1.86
C LYS A 262 -2.38 6.69 -2.15
N THR A 263 -3.11 7.34 -1.23
CA THR A 263 -3.61 8.69 -1.49
C THR A 263 -2.48 9.69 -1.64
N LEU A 264 -1.40 9.55 -0.87
CA LEU A 264 -0.22 10.40 -1.00
C LEU A 264 0.43 10.24 -2.37
N MET A 265 0.60 8.99 -2.82
CA MET A 265 1.22 8.67 -4.11
C MET A 265 0.37 9.19 -5.28
N TYR A 266 -0.96 8.98 -5.24
CA TYR A 266 -1.86 9.50 -6.26
C TYR A 266 -1.94 11.02 -6.27
N GLU A 267 -1.90 11.67 -5.10
CA GLU A 267 -1.89 13.14 -5.03
C GLU A 267 -0.62 13.70 -5.65
N PHE A 268 0.54 13.15 -5.31
CA PHE A 268 1.82 13.56 -5.88
C PHE A 268 1.84 13.37 -7.41
N HIS A 269 1.39 12.22 -7.91
CA HIS A 269 1.35 11.97 -9.34
C HIS A 269 0.40 12.93 -10.08
N ASN A 270 -0.87 13.00 -9.66
CA ASN A 270 -1.91 13.71 -10.40
C ASN A 270 -1.92 15.23 -10.17
N HIS A 271 -1.68 15.70 -8.94
CA HIS A 271 -1.73 17.13 -8.63
C HIS A 271 -0.37 17.83 -8.71
N LYS A 272 0.74 17.11 -8.53
CA LYS A 272 2.07 17.71 -8.66
C LYS A 272 2.67 17.42 -10.03
N MET A 273 2.99 16.15 -10.32
CA MET A 273 3.75 15.82 -11.53
C MET A 273 2.97 16.10 -12.82
N LYS A 274 1.73 15.59 -12.94
CA LYS A 274 0.89 15.82 -14.12
C LYS A 274 0.48 17.29 -14.26
N ALA A 275 0.26 18.02 -13.16
CA ALA A 275 -0.06 19.45 -13.24
C ALA A 275 1.14 20.30 -13.69
N CYS A 276 2.36 19.96 -13.25
CA CYS A 276 3.57 20.70 -13.63
C CYS A 276 3.99 20.44 -15.08
N TYR A 277 3.88 19.20 -15.55
CA TYR A 277 4.45 18.79 -16.84
C TYR A 277 3.42 18.41 -17.91
N GLY A 278 2.16 18.15 -17.53
CA GLY A 278 1.12 17.73 -18.48
C GLY A 278 1.51 16.47 -19.24
N GLU A 279 1.50 16.55 -20.57
CA GLU A 279 1.90 15.46 -21.46
C GLU A 279 3.42 15.21 -21.50
N ASN A 280 4.22 16.11 -20.90
CA ASN A 280 5.67 15.99 -20.85
C ASN A 280 6.17 15.09 -19.71
N VAL A 281 5.28 14.56 -18.87
CA VAL A 281 5.63 13.56 -17.86
C VAL A 281 4.95 12.23 -18.13
N LYS A 282 5.73 11.16 -18.00
CA LYS A 282 5.23 9.79 -18.05
C LYS A 282 5.77 9.01 -16.87
N LEU A 283 4.89 8.37 -16.10
CA LEU A 283 5.30 7.40 -15.11
C LEU A 283 5.73 6.11 -15.82
N LEU A 284 6.99 5.73 -15.64
CA LEU A 284 7.58 4.53 -16.25
C LEU A 284 7.39 3.30 -15.38
N TYR A 285 7.56 3.48 -14.07
CA TYR A 285 7.55 2.41 -13.10
C TYR A 285 7.15 2.94 -11.72
N THR A 286 6.47 2.11 -10.94
CA THR A 286 6.23 2.35 -9.52
C THR A 286 6.41 1.06 -8.75
N ASP A 287 6.95 1.16 -7.54
CA ASP A 287 6.91 0.09 -6.54
C ASP A 287 6.67 0.68 -5.16
N THR A 288 5.43 0.53 -4.69
CA THR A 288 4.90 0.93 -3.39
C THR A 288 5.02 2.42 -3.08
N ASP A 289 6.22 2.89 -2.76
CA ASP A 289 6.59 4.24 -2.35
C ASP A 289 7.52 4.94 -3.35
N SER A 290 7.90 4.26 -4.43
CA SER A 290 8.78 4.81 -5.46
C SER A 290 8.07 5.11 -6.78
N PHE A 291 8.58 6.13 -7.48
CA PHE A 291 8.21 6.49 -8.84
C PHE A 291 9.47 6.68 -9.70
N ILE A 292 9.41 6.17 -10.93
CA ILE A 292 10.38 6.47 -11.99
C ILE A 292 9.65 7.21 -13.09
N TYR A 293 10.05 8.45 -13.37
CA TYR A 293 9.47 9.30 -14.40
C TYR A 293 10.40 9.47 -15.59
N ASP A 294 9.80 9.62 -16.77
CA ASP A 294 10.41 10.27 -17.94
C ASP A 294 9.80 11.65 -18.10
N ILE A 295 10.63 12.68 -18.02
CA ILE A 295 10.21 14.08 -18.00
C ILE A 295 10.92 14.85 -19.11
N LYS A 296 10.14 15.46 -20.01
CA LYS A 296 10.65 16.38 -21.03
C LYS A 296 10.65 17.80 -20.46
N CYS A 297 11.84 18.33 -20.22
CA CYS A 297 12.04 19.68 -19.68
C CYS A 297 13.44 20.20 -20.00
N ASP A 298 13.70 21.49 -19.76
CA ASP A 298 15.00 22.13 -20.02
C ASP A 298 16.04 21.82 -18.94
N ASP A 299 15.61 21.72 -17.68
CA ASP A 299 16.48 21.40 -16.55
C ASP A 299 15.67 20.94 -15.33
N ILE A 300 15.57 19.62 -15.13
CA ILE A 300 14.81 19.07 -14.00
C ILE A 300 15.34 19.54 -12.63
N TYR A 301 16.63 19.86 -12.53
CA TYR A 301 17.22 20.28 -11.26
C TYR A 301 16.79 21.69 -10.87
N ASN A 302 16.55 22.57 -11.85
CA ASN A 302 16.01 23.89 -11.58
C ASN A 302 14.54 23.82 -11.18
N ASP A 303 13.77 22.93 -11.81
CA ASP A 303 12.37 22.71 -11.43
C ASP A 303 12.28 22.20 -9.98
N ILE A 304 13.10 21.22 -9.61
CA ILE A 304 13.16 20.69 -8.23
C ILE A 304 13.56 21.77 -7.24
N LYS A 305 14.52 22.65 -7.58
CA LYS A 305 14.93 23.77 -6.69
C LYS A 305 13.78 24.73 -6.39
N ASN A 306 12.89 24.97 -7.35
CA ASN A 306 11.73 25.85 -7.14
C ASN A 306 10.72 25.23 -6.15
N ASP A 307 10.69 23.90 -6.06
CA ASP A 307 9.78 23.14 -5.21
C ASP A 307 10.51 22.38 -4.10
N ILE A 308 11.65 22.89 -3.64
CA ILE A 308 12.56 22.17 -2.74
C ILE A 308 11.88 21.68 -1.44
N ASN A 309 10.83 22.38 -0.99
CA ASN A 309 10.06 22.00 0.20
C ASN A 309 9.32 20.65 0.06
N LEU A 310 9.15 20.14 -1.17
CA LEU A 310 8.54 18.85 -1.46
C LEU A 310 9.56 17.71 -1.55
N PHE A 311 10.85 18.03 -1.62
CA PHE A 311 11.92 17.07 -1.82
C PHE A 311 12.86 17.06 -0.62
N ASP A 312 13.14 15.87 -0.10
CA ASP A 312 14.17 15.73 0.90
C ASP A 312 15.54 15.65 0.23
N THR A 313 16.33 16.71 0.39
CA THR A 313 17.70 16.79 -0.11
C THR A 313 18.74 16.70 1.01
N SER A 314 18.38 16.22 2.22
CA SER A 314 19.29 16.21 3.38
C SER A 314 20.55 15.37 3.17
N GLU A 315 20.50 14.38 2.27
CA GLU A 315 21.62 13.49 1.94
C GLU A 315 22.47 14.01 0.76
N TYR A 316 22.13 15.16 0.17
CA TYR A 316 22.93 15.78 -0.90
C TYR A 316 23.94 16.78 -0.33
N PRO A 317 25.14 16.91 -0.94
CA PRO A 317 26.08 17.96 -0.57
C PRO A 317 25.45 19.35 -0.76
N THR A 318 25.60 20.21 0.26
CA THR A 318 25.19 21.62 0.24
C THR A 318 26.12 22.50 -0.58
#